data_AF-A0A6M1ZHY2-F1
#
_entry.id   AF-A0A6M1ZHY2-F1
#
_cell.length_a   1.000
_cell.length_b   1.000
_cell.length_c   1.000
_cell.angle_alpha   90.00
_cell.angle_beta   90.00
_cell.angle_gamma   90.00
#
_symmetry.space_group_name_H-M   'P 1'
#
loop_
_entity.id
_entity.type
_entity.pdbx_description
1 polymer ?
#
loop_
_entity_poly.entity_id
_entity_poly.type
_entity_poly.pdbx_seq_one_letter_code
_entity_poly.pdbx_strand_id
1 'polypeptide(L)'
;MKLSLEYVDNFFTMDGLDKKEAVLEIIDFVIDETDTPYLPDCITDPIFKALASSFINIIMPDSIDTISPNKKVEGEITLNDIEEFISDIKEGFKDGFQLHDIANITIETIKFTSEFIDTTADEKKEMAKDIVNELIESIEIPFIPENFSDSILKALADGFIDASIDALEEISIF
;
A
#
# COMPACT_ATOMS: atom_id res chain seq x y z
N MET A 1 -10.79 -2.39 6.74
CA MET A 1 -10.54 -2.76 5.32
C MET A 1 -10.64 -4.27 5.08
N LYS A 2 -9.81 -5.14 5.67
CA LYS A 2 -9.94 -6.61 5.54
C LYS A 2 -11.36 -7.14 5.82
N LEU A 3 -11.94 -6.74 6.96
CA LEU A 3 -13.33 -7.11 7.30
C LEU A 3 -14.37 -6.60 6.29
N SER A 4 -14.13 -5.43 5.69
CA SER A 4 -15.00 -4.86 4.65
C SER A 4 -14.93 -5.69 3.37
N LEU A 5 -13.74 -6.14 2.98
CA LEU A 5 -13.52 -7.05 1.85
C LEU A 5 -14.20 -8.40 2.07
N GLU A 6 -13.94 -9.03 3.22
CA GLU A 6 -14.57 -10.30 3.60
C GLU A 6 -16.10 -10.19 3.62
N TYR A 7 -16.64 -9.05 4.07
CA TYR A 7 -18.06 -8.79 4.07
C TYR A 7 -18.63 -8.71 2.66
N VAL A 8 -18.02 -7.89 1.79
CA VAL A 8 -18.46 -7.66 0.40
C VAL A 8 -18.27 -8.90 -0.47
N ASP A 9 -17.28 -9.75 -0.18
CA ASP A 9 -17.06 -11.00 -0.92
C ASP A 9 -18.17 -12.03 -0.77
N ASN A 10 -19.00 -11.92 0.27
CA ASN A 10 -20.19 -12.75 0.42
C ASN A 10 -21.28 -12.43 -0.63
N PHE A 11 -21.15 -11.34 -1.39
CA PHE A 11 -22.11 -10.91 -2.39
C PHE A 11 -21.65 -11.30 -3.80
N PHE A 12 -21.99 -12.53 -4.21
CA PHE A 12 -21.59 -13.12 -5.50
C PHE A 12 -22.14 -12.42 -6.75
N THR A 13 -23.08 -11.49 -6.61
CA THR A 13 -23.71 -10.77 -7.73
C THR A 13 -23.02 -9.46 -8.08
N MET A 14 -22.09 -8.99 -7.25
CA MET A 14 -21.36 -7.74 -7.47
C MET A 14 -20.12 -8.03 -8.32
N ASP A 15 -19.88 -7.21 -9.33
CA ASP A 15 -18.62 -7.25 -10.08
C ASP A 15 -17.47 -6.59 -9.30
N GLY A 16 -16.25 -6.67 -9.81
CA GLY A 16 -15.06 -6.16 -9.10
C GLY A 16 -15.11 -4.65 -8.82
N LEU A 17 -15.74 -3.86 -9.70
CA LEU A 17 -15.87 -2.42 -9.54
C LEU A 17 -16.94 -2.09 -8.50
N ASP A 18 -18.09 -2.76 -8.57
CA ASP A 18 -19.16 -2.60 -7.58
C ASP A 18 -18.68 -2.99 -6.18
N LYS A 19 -17.91 -4.08 -6.07
CA LYS A 19 -17.33 -4.49 -4.78
C LYS A 19 -16.35 -3.46 -4.24
N LYS A 20 -15.50 -2.91 -5.10
CA LYS A 20 -14.53 -1.87 -4.76
C LYS A 20 -15.22 -0.61 -4.24
N GLU A 21 -16.28 -0.15 -4.91
CA GLU A 21 -17.09 0.99 -4.49
C GLU A 21 -17.76 0.72 -3.15
N ALA A 22 -18.35 -0.46 -2.95
CA ALA A 22 -18.97 -0.83 -1.67
C ALA A 22 -17.96 -0.89 -0.51
N VAL A 23 -16.74 -1.38 -0.75
CA VAL A 23 -15.68 -1.37 0.27
C VAL A 23 -15.27 0.05 0.62
N LEU A 24 -15.17 0.95 -0.36
CA LEU A 24 -14.91 2.38 -0.14
C LEU A 24 -16.03 3.02 0.69
N GLU A 25 -17.30 2.78 0.34
CA GLU A 25 -18.44 3.31 1.09
C GLU A 25 -18.45 2.84 2.56
N ILE A 26 -18.13 1.56 2.81
CA ILE A 26 -18.03 1.04 4.18
C ILE A 26 -16.93 1.76 4.96
N ILE A 27 -15.79 2.03 4.33
CA ILE A 27 -14.65 2.67 5.00
C ILE A 27 -14.91 4.16 5.21
N ASP A 28 -15.48 4.84 4.22
CA ASP A 28 -15.91 6.23 4.35
C ASP A 28 -16.92 6.38 5.49
N PHE A 29 -17.91 5.49 5.58
CA PHE A 29 -18.86 5.45 6.68
C PHE A 29 -18.18 5.23 8.04
N VAL A 30 -17.21 4.31 8.11
CA VAL A 30 -16.45 4.11 9.35
C VAL A 30 -15.68 5.37 9.72
N ILE A 31 -14.98 6.01 8.77
CA ILE A 31 -14.24 7.25 9.00
C ILE A 31 -15.18 8.34 9.54
N ASP A 32 -16.32 8.55 8.88
CA ASP A 32 -17.29 9.59 9.23
C ASP A 32 -17.93 9.36 10.61
N GLU A 33 -18.11 8.10 11.04
CA GLU A 33 -18.70 7.75 12.32
C GLU A 33 -17.66 7.56 13.45
N THR A 34 -16.38 7.39 13.10
CA THR A 34 -15.30 7.30 14.08
C THR A 34 -14.71 8.67 14.34
N ASP A 35 -15.09 9.26 15.48
CA ASP A 35 -14.45 10.44 16.03
C ASP A 35 -12.93 10.17 16.16
N THR A 36 -12.09 10.92 15.44
CA THR A 36 -10.63 10.76 15.54
C THR A 36 -10.15 11.54 16.77
N PRO A 37 -9.91 10.88 17.92
CA PRO A 37 -9.64 11.62 19.14
C PRO A 37 -8.36 12.42 18.92
N TYR A 38 -8.40 13.71 19.25
CA TYR A 38 -7.26 14.64 19.13
C TYR A 38 -6.92 15.12 17.71
N LEU A 39 -7.71 14.79 16.68
CA LEU A 39 -7.54 15.30 15.32
C LEU A 39 -8.82 15.97 14.82
N PRO A 40 -8.74 17.09 14.07
CA PRO A 40 -9.93 17.70 13.49
C PRO A 40 -10.41 16.91 12.27
N ASP A 41 -11.61 16.33 12.34
CA ASP A 41 -12.23 15.53 11.27
C ASP A 41 -12.21 16.23 9.90
N CYS A 42 -12.41 17.55 9.88
CA CYS A 42 -12.34 18.35 8.64
C CYS A 42 -10.96 18.36 7.95
N ILE A 43 -9.92 17.90 8.65
CA ILE A 43 -8.55 17.76 8.14
C ILE A 43 -8.22 16.28 7.93
N THR A 44 -8.61 15.40 8.85
CA THR A 44 -8.21 13.98 8.83
C THR A 44 -9.05 13.10 7.93
N ASP A 45 -10.35 13.33 7.83
CA ASP A 45 -11.21 12.47 7.02
C ASP A 45 -10.82 12.54 5.54
N PRO A 46 -10.55 13.71 4.93
CA PRO A 46 -10.06 13.76 3.56
C PRO A 46 -8.75 13.01 3.35
N ILE A 47 -7.85 13.00 4.35
CA ILE A 47 -6.57 12.28 4.30
C ILE A 47 -6.81 10.78 4.34
N PHE A 48 -7.60 10.29 5.30
CA PHE A 48 -7.88 8.85 5.43
C PHE A 48 -8.67 8.31 4.24
N LYS A 49 -9.63 9.06 3.71
CA LYS A 49 -10.38 8.68 2.50
C LYS A 49 -9.49 8.64 1.26
N ALA A 50 -8.58 9.61 1.10
CA ALA A 50 -7.61 9.62 0.00
C ALA A 50 -6.65 8.42 0.07
N LEU A 51 -6.15 8.10 1.27
CA LEU A 51 -5.30 6.92 1.49
C LEU A 51 -6.09 5.64 1.26
N ALA A 52 -7.28 5.50 1.84
CA ALA A 52 -8.14 4.33 1.68
C ALA A 52 -8.45 4.04 0.20
N SER A 53 -8.78 5.07 -0.58
CA SER A 53 -8.98 4.95 -2.02
C SER A 53 -7.72 4.45 -2.73
N SER A 54 -6.58 5.06 -2.44
CA SER A 54 -5.30 4.70 -3.06
C SER A 54 -4.90 3.25 -2.75
N PHE A 55 -5.13 2.79 -1.53
CA PHE A 55 -4.78 1.44 -1.12
C PHE A 55 -5.81 0.36 -1.47
N ILE A 56 -7.10 0.69 -1.58
CA ILE A 56 -8.10 -0.24 -2.11
C ILE A 56 -7.78 -0.59 -3.57
N ASN A 57 -7.25 0.36 -4.35
CA ASN A 57 -6.75 0.08 -5.70
C ASN A 57 -5.61 -0.95 -5.73
N ILE A 58 -4.92 -1.16 -4.60
CA ILE A 58 -3.84 -2.15 -4.48
C ILE A 58 -4.40 -3.53 -4.15
N ILE A 59 -5.36 -3.61 -3.22
CA ILE A 59 -5.95 -4.89 -2.78
C ILE A 59 -6.98 -5.42 -3.78
N MET A 60 -7.72 -4.52 -4.42
CA MET A 60 -8.67 -4.84 -5.49
C MET A 60 -8.20 -4.19 -6.78
N PRO A 61 -7.05 -4.61 -7.32
CA PRO A 61 -6.54 -4.00 -8.53
C PRO A 61 -7.42 -4.39 -9.70
N ASP A 62 -7.56 -3.47 -10.66
CA ASP A 62 -8.35 -3.73 -11.88
C ASP A 62 -7.75 -4.91 -12.71
N SER A 63 -6.47 -5.22 -12.49
CA SER A 63 -5.76 -6.43 -12.97
C SER A 63 -4.67 -6.84 -11.98
N ILE A 64 -4.38 -8.14 -11.88
CA ILE A 64 -3.21 -8.63 -11.12
C ILE A 64 -1.88 -8.09 -11.64
N ASP A 65 -1.85 -7.66 -12.91
CA ASP A 65 -0.67 -7.02 -13.52
C ASP A 65 -0.24 -5.75 -12.77
N THR A 66 -1.15 -5.11 -12.05
CA THR A 66 -0.87 -3.90 -11.25
C THR A 66 0.09 -4.17 -10.11
N ILE A 67 0.08 -5.39 -9.56
CA ILE A 67 0.92 -5.79 -8.41
C ILE A 67 1.91 -6.92 -8.76
N SER A 68 1.81 -7.48 -9.96
CA SER A 68 2.73 -8.51 -10.43
C SER A 68 4.11 -7.94 -10.75
N PRO A 69 5.19 -8.68 -10.47
CA PRO A 69 6.54 -8.24 -10.80
C PRO A 69 6.72 -8.11 -12.32
N ASN A 70 7.45 -7.09 -12.76
CA ASN A 70 7.71 -6.84 -14.18
C ASN A 70 8.62 -7.90 -14.82
N LYS A 71 9.46 -8.54 -14.00
CA LYS A 71 10.40 -9.60 -14.38
C LYS A 71 10.60 -10.57 -13.21
N LYS A 72 11.15 -11.75 -13.51
CA LYS A 72 11.61 -12.71 -12.50
C LYS A 72 13.14 -12.79 -12.52
N VAL A 73 13.75 -12.73 -11.35
CA VAL A 73 15.20 -12.75 -11.12
C VAL A 73 15.52 -13.97 -10.26
N GLU A 74 16.48 -14.78 -10.70
CA GLU A 74 17.06 -15.87 -9.90
C GLU A 74 18.06 -15.28 -8.90
N GLY A 75 18.02 -15.75 -7.65
CA GLY A 75 18.83 -15.24 -6.54
C GLY A 75 18.01 -14.52 -5.47
N GLU A 76 18.69 -14.26 -4.35
CA GLU A 76 18.18 -13.46 -3.24
C GLU A 76 18.45 -11.96 -3.49
N ILE A 77 17.59 -11.11 -2.91
CA ILE A 77 17.77 -9.66 -2.90
C ILE A 77 19.08 -9.29 -2.18
N THR A 78 19.91 -8.45 -2.80
CA THR A 78 21.12 -7.93 -2.15
C THR A 78 20.91 -6.50 -1.65
N LEU A 79 21.76 -6.06 -0.71
CA LEU A 79 21.75 -4.68 -0.22
C LEU A 79 21.97 -3.66 -1.35
N ASN A 80 22.79 -3.98 -2.35
CA ASN A 80 23.02 -3.09 -3.48
C ASN A 80 21.75 -2.91 -4.33
N ASP A 81 20.96 -3.98 -4.52
CA ASP A 81 19.69 -3.91 -5.26
C ASP A 81 18.69 -3.00 -4.54
N ILE A 82 18.64 -3.09 -3.20
CA ILE A 82 17.80 -2.23 -2.37
C ILE A 82 18.25 -0.76 -2.45
N GLU A 83 19.55 -0.50 -2.32
CA GLU A 83 20.10 0.86 -2.40
C GLU A 83 19.84 1.50 -3.77
N GLU A 84 19.99 0.73 -4.86
CA GLU A 84 19.69 1.18 -6.22
C GLU A 84 18.20 1.49 -6.37
N PHE A 85 17.32 0.58 -5.94
CA PHE A 85 15.88 0.79 -5.97
C PHE A 85 15.44 2.04 -5.19
N ILE A 86 15.93 2.22 -3.96
CA ILE A 86 15.58 3.39 -3.13
C ILE A 86 16.07 4.68 -3.78
N SER A 87 17.25 4.68 -4.39
CA SER A 87 17.78 5.83 -5.11
C SER A 87 16.90 6.21 -6.31
N ASP A 88 16.48 5.22 -7.10
CA ASP A 88 15.61 5.43 -8.27
C ASP A 88 14.24 5.99 -7.88
N ILE A 89 13.64 5.45 -6.82
CA ILE A 89 12.39 5.96 -6.26
C ILE A 89 12.56 7.42 -5.80
N LYS A 90 13.59 7.73 -5.02
CA LYS A 90 13.87 9.10 -4.53
C LYS A 90 14.07 10.08 -5.69
N GLU A 91 14.70 9.66 -6.79
CA GLU A 91 14.87 10.51 -7.98
C GLU A 91 13.53 10.82 -8.67
N GLY A 92 12.59 9.88 -8.69
CA GLY A 92 11.25 10.07 -9.24
C GLY A 92 10.43 11.14 -8.50
N PHE A 93 10.71 11.40 -7.22
CA PHE A 93 9.95 12.33 -6.37
C PHE A 93 10.67 13.65 -6.08
N LYS A 94 11.66 14.04 -6.91
CA LYS A 94 12.40 15.32 -6.74
C LYS A 94 11.54 16.58 -6.72
N ASP A 95 10.34 16.54 -7.31
CA ASP A 95 9.40 17.68 -7.37
C ASP A 95 8.49 17.80 -6.12
N GLY A 96 8.69 16.92 -5.13
CA GLY A 96 7.92 16.87 -3.89
C GLY A 96 6.97 15.67 -3.86
N PHE A 97 6.63 15.25 -2.65
CA PHE A 97 5.86 14.04 -2.40
C PHE A 97 4.39 14.32 -2.08
N GLN A 98 3.49 13.45 -2.50
CA GLN A 98 2.07 13.53 -2.22
C GLN A 98 1.58 12.26 -1.51
N LEU A 99 0.50 12.35 -0.73
CA LEU A 99 -0.01 11.20 0.03
C LEU A 99 -0.39 9.99 -0.84
N HIS A 100 -0.81 10.21 -2.09
CA HIS A 100 -1.08 9.11 -3.02
C HIS A 100 0.19 8.44 -3.56
N ASP A 101 1.35 9.09 -3.47
CA ASP A 101 2.63 8.51 -3.86
C ASP A 101 3.05 7.38 -2.92
N ILE A 102 2.56 7.38 -1.67
CA ILE A 102 2.76 6.26 -0.73
C ILE A 102 2.23 4.97 -1.34
N ALA A 103 1.02 4.99 -1.90
CA ALA A 103 0.43 3.82 -2.53
C ALA A 103 1.27 3.36 -3.74
N ASN A 104 1.72 4.31 -4.59
CA ASN A 104 2.57 3.99 -5.74
C ASN A 104 3.91 3.37 -5.31
N ILE A 105 4.56 3.92 -4.28
CA ILE A 105 5.81 3.38 -3.72
C ILE A 105 5.58 2.02 -3.13
N THR A 106 4.48 1.82 -2.39
CA THR A 106 4.12 0.51 -1.86
C THR A 106 3.97 -0.52 -2.99
N ILE A 107 3.28 -0.17 -4.08
CA ILE A 107 3.15 -1.04 -5.27
C ILE A 107 4.52 -1.36 -5.87
N GLU A 108 5.32 -0.34 -6.18
CA GLU A 108 6.62 -0.55 -6.83
C GLU A 108 7.58 -1.35 -5.94
N THR A 109 7.50 -1.15 -4.62
CA THR A 109 8.29 -1.94 -3.66
C THR A 109 7.81 -3.40 -3.60
N ILE A 110 6.50 -3.65 -3.57
CA ILE A 110 5.95 -5.01 -3.63
C ILE A 110 6.38 -5.70 -4.92
N LYS A 111 6.31 -5.01 -6.07
CA LYS A 111 6.77 -5.54 -7.35
C LYS A 111 8.24 -5.90 -7.27
N PHE A 112 9.08 -4.97 -6.82
CA PHE A 112 10.52 -5.14 -6.69
C PHE A 112 10.88 -6.36 -5.84
N THR A 113 10.35 -6.47 -4.61
CA THR A 113 10.66 -7.61 -3.75
C THR A 113 10.12 -8.92 -4.31
N SER A 114 9.00 -8.86 -5.04
CA SER A 114 8.41 -10.03 -5.71
C SER A 114 9.14 -10.45 -6.99
N GLU A 115 10.08 -9.67 -7.53
CA GLU A 115 10.89 -10.07 -8.69
C GLU A 115 11.80 -11.26 -8.35
N PHE A 116 12.23 -11.38 -7.10
CA PHE A 116 13.20 -12.36 -6.64
C PHE A 116 12.52 -13.66 -6.21
N ILE A 117 12.78 -14.74 -6.94
CA ILE A 117 12.04 -16.00 -6.76
C ILE A 117 12.52 -16.81 -5.55
N ASP A 118 13.78 -16.64 -5.15
CA ASP A 118 14.39 -17.42 -4.07
C ASP A 118 14.13 -16.80 -2.68
N THR A 119 13.56 -15.60 -2.64
CA THR A 119 13.16 -14.93 -1.39
C THR A 119 11.76 -15.37 -0.97
N THR A 120 11.62 -15.77 0.30
CA THR A 120 10.34 -16.24 0.85
C THR A 120 9.33 -15.11 0.98
N ALA A 121 8.03 -15.45 1.05
CA ALA A 121 6.97 -14.45 1.22
C ALA A 121 7.15 -13.60 2.50
N ASP A 122 7.55 -14.23 3.61
CA ASP A 122 7.81 -13.52 4.87
C ASP A 122 9.01 -12.56 4.75
N GLU A 123 10.09 -12.98 4.08
CA GLU A 123 11.23 -12.10 3.82
C GLU A 123 10.86 -10.95 2.88
N LYS A 124 10.05 -11.20 1.85
CA LYS A 124 9.54 -10.16 0.94
C LYS A 124 8.71 -9.12 1.67
N LYS A 125 7.87 -9.54 2.62
CA LYS A 125 7.08 -8.63 3.46
C LYS A 125 7.97 -7.75 4.30
N GLU A 126 8.87 -8.34 5.07
CA GLU A 126 9.74 -7.57 5.97
C GLU A 126 10.66 -6.62 5.18
N MET A 127 11.24 -7.07 4.07
CA MET A 127 12.03 -6.19 3.20
C MET A 127 11.20 -5.06 2.59
N ALA A 128 9.99 -5.34 2.11
CA ALA A 128 9.13 -4.31 1.55
C ALA A 128 8.75 -3.27 2.62
N LYS A 129 8.46 -3.70 3.85
CA LYS A 129 8.19 -2.80 4.98
C LYS A 129 9.39 -1.92 5.28
N ASP A 130 10.57 -2.52 5.41
CA ASP A 130 11.80 -1.79 5.69
C ASP A 130 12.08 -0.71 4.63
N ILE A 131 11.94 -1.05 3.35
CA ILE A 131 12.13 -0.13 2.23
C ILE A 131 11.11 1.01 2.26
N VAL A 132 9.82 0.71 2.38
CA VAL A 132 8.77 1.73 2.39
C VAL A 132 8.90 2.63 3.62
N ASN A 133 9.23 2.06 4.78
CA ASN A 133 9.42 2.80 6.01
C ASN A 133 10.63 3.74 5.93
N GLU A 134 11.74 3.31 5.34
CA GLU A 134 12.89 4.20 5.07
C GLU A 134 12.48 5.33 4.12
N LEU A 135 11.73 5.01 3.06
CA LEU A 135 11.25 6.02 2.11
C LEU A 135 10.36 7.05 2.79
N ILE A 136 9.37 6.62 3.59
CA ILE A 136 8.51 7.51 4.37
C ILE A 136 9.33 8.42 5.29
N GLU A 137 10.31 7.88 6.01
CA GLU A 137 11.18 8.67 6.92
C GLU A 137 12.06 9.67 6.18
N SER A 138 12.47 9.35 4.96
CA SER A 138 13.40 10.16 4.17
C SER A 138 12.74 11.29 3.40
N ILE A 139 11.40 11.34 3.37
CA ILE A 139 10.63 12.20 2.49
C ILE A 139 9.92 13.29 3.30
N GLU A 140 10.10 14.55 2.89
CA GLU A 140 9.28 15.65 3.38
C GLU A 140 7.96 15.69 2.61
N ILE A 141 6.86 15.38 3.28
CA ILE A 141 5.53 15.47 2.68
C ILE A 141 4.95 16.87 2.97
N PRO A 142 4.86 17.77 1.98
CA PRO A 142 4.29 19.08 2.17
C PRO A 142 2.82 18.99 2.61
N PHE A 143 2.44 19.85 3.56
CA PHE A 143 1.07 19.97 4.10
C PHE A 143 0.55 18.79 4.91
N ILE A 144 1.41 17.90 5.43
CA ILE A 144 1.00 17.00 6.50
C ILE A 144 0.74 17.83 7.77
N PRO A 145 -0.45 17.71 8.40
CA PRO A 145 -0.72 18.35 9.68
C PRO A 145 0.35 17.95 10.70
N GLU A 146 0.85 18.87 11.54
CA GLU A 146 1.92 18.57 12.53
C GLU A 146 1.64 17.36 13.44
N ASN A 147 0.38 16.93 13.54
CA ASN A 147 -0.07 15.79 14.35
C ASN A 147 -0.23 14.48 13.57
N PHE A 148 -0.11 14.50 12.24
CA PHE A 148 -0.21 13.31 11.41
C PHE A 148 1.21 12.74 11.23
N SER A 149 1.49 11.65 11.93
CA SER A 149 2.85 11.13 12.11
C SER A 149 3.20 10.06 11.09
N ASP A 150 4.50 9.93 10.79
CA ASP A 150 5.07 8.83 10.00
C ASP A 150 4.54 7.47 10.48
N SER A 151 4.33 7.31 11.79
CA SER A 151 3.80 6.06 12.37
C SER A 151 2.44 5.65 11.79
N ILE A 152 1.56 6.61 11.43
CA ILE A 152 0.28 6.31 10.79
C ILE A 152 0.51 5.82 9.36
N LEU A 153 1.40 6.49 8.62
CA LEU A 153 1.72 6.14 7.25
C LEU A 153 2.38 4.77 7.14
N LYS A 154 3.33 4.48 8.03
CA LYS A 154 3.99 3.18 8.15
C LYS A 154 3.00 2.07 8.49
N ALA A 155 2.16 2.28 9.51
CA ALA A 155 1.16 1.28 9.91
C ALA A 155 0.16 0.97 8.79
N LEU A 156 -0.22 1.98 8.00
CA LEU A 156 -1.02 1.78 6.80
C LEU A 156 -0.23 0.95 5.78
N ALA A 157 0.92 1.45 5.33
CA ALA A 157 1.76 0.79 4.33
C ALA A 157 2.08 -0.68 4.70
N ASP A 158 2.48 -0.95 5.93
CA ASP A 158 2.77 -2.29 6.45
C ASP A 158 1.57 -3.23 6.30
N GLY A 159 0.38 -2.77 6.70
CA GLY A 159 -0.85 -3.55 6.58
C GLY A 159 -1.22 -3.86 5.12
N PHE A 160 -0.85 -2.98 4.19
CA PHE A 160 -1.06 -3.18 2.76
C PHE A 160 -0.05 -4.14 2.13
N ILE A 161 1.21 -4.04 2.53
CA ILE A 161 2.26 -4.96 2.12
C ILE A 161 1.89 -6.39 2.51
N ASP A 162 1.45 -6.59 3.76
CA ASP A 162 1.02 -7.90 4.25
C ASP A 162 -0.13 -8.46 3.40
N ALA A 163 -1.20 -7.68 3.22
CA ALA A 163 -2.38 -8.12 2.47
C ALA A 163 -2.09 -8.40 0.99
N SER A 164 -1.21 -7.61 0.36
CA SER A 164 -0.92 -7.72 -1.07
C SER A 164 -0.01 -8.90 -1.39
N ILE A 165 1.02 -9.13 -0.56
CA ILE A 165 1.89 -10.29 -0.72
C ILE A 165 1.15 -11.58 -0.41
N ASP A 166 0.26 -11.59 0.60
CA ASP A 166 -0.64 -12.73 0.84
C ASP A 166 -1.51 -13.03 -0.38
N ALA A 167 -2.11 -12.01 -1.00
CA ALA A 167 -2.92 -12.18 -2.21
C ALA A 167 -2.09 -12.69 -3.40
N LEU A 168 -0.84 -12.24 -3.56
CA LEU A 168 0.05 -12.72 -4.61
C LEU A 168 0.42 -14.20 -4.42
N GLU A 169 0.59 -14.65 -3.18
CA GLU A 169 0.79 -16.06 -2.84
C GLU A 169 -0.47 -16.90 -3.09
N GLU A 170 -1.66 -16.34 -2.86
CA GLU A 170 -2.92 -17.04 -3.15
C GLU A 170 -3.19 -17.18 -4.66
N ILE A 171 -2.70 -16.24 -5.48
CA ILE A 171 -2.99 -16.19 -6.92
C ILE A 171 -1.85 -16.73 -7.81
N SER A 172 -0.58 -16.65 -7.38
CA SER A 172 0.53 -17.39 -8.01
C SER A 172 0.52 -18.82 -7.46
N ILE A 173 0.36 -19.90 -8.23
CA ILE A 173 1.22 -20.32 -9.36
C ILE A 173 2.72 -20.11 -9.06
N PHE A 174 3.12 -20.42 -7.82
CA PHE A 174 4.46 -20.96 -7.55
C PHE A 174 4.47 -22.48 -7.83
#